data_AF-A0A4Y9ZZ36-F1
#
_entry.id   AF-A0A4Y9ZZ36-F1
#
_cell.length_a   1.000
_cell.length_b   1.000
_cell.length_c   1.000
_cell.angle_alpha   90.00
_cell.angle_beta   90.00
_cell.angle_gamma   90.00
#
_symmetry.space_group_name_H-M   'P 1'
#
loop_
_entity.id
_entity.type
_entity.pdbx_description
1 polymer ?
#
loop_
_entity_poly.entity_id
_entity_poly.type
_entity_poly.pdbx_seq_one_letter_code
_entity_poly.pdbx_strand_id
1 'polypeptide(L)'
;MVTKLDLEALTYDAATRRTLSSLSLAVAKSKRIVVVTGAGISCSCGIPDFRSGDGLYALVKKQYPDVVLKGRDLFDSSLFRNTTSTSVFYTFISQLKQSIDNAIPSPTHHFIKTLDTKKKLLRSYTQNIDGLEERAGLLGCSSQDAKACVKGKLKLK
;
A
#
# COMPACT_ATOMS: atom_id res chain seq x y z
N MET A 1 -17.37 15.06 -7.57
CA MET A 1 -17.98 15.33 -6.25
C MET A 1 -17.22 14.51 -5.22
N VAL A 2 -16.65 15.14 -4.19
CA VAL A 2 -15.97 14.46 -3.08
C VAL A 2 -16.87 14.55 -1.86
N THR A 3 -17.29 13.41 -1.32
CA THR A 3 -18.09 13.35 -0.08
C THR A 3 -17.14 13.06 1.08
N LYS A 4 -17.15 13.91 2.10
CA LYS A 4 -16.44 13.68 3.37
C LYS A 4 -17.44 13.20 4.41
N LEU A 5 -17.08 12.17 5.16
CA LEU A 5 -17.88 11.64 6.25
C LEU A 5 -17.11 11.84 7.55
N ASP A 6 -17.77 12.47 8.51
CA ASP A 6 -17.29 12.53 9.88
C ASP A 6 -17.78 11.28 10.63
N LEU A 7 -16.86 10.37 10.96
CA LEU A 7 -17.22 9.12 11.63
C LEU A 7 -17.58 9.35 13.11
N GLU A 8 -17.19 10.46 13.71
CA GLU A 8 -17.59 10.80 15.09
C GLU A 8 -19.05 11.25 15.14
N ALA A 9 -19.57 11.81 14.04
CA ALA A 9 -20.94 12.24 13.92
C ALA A 9 -21.96 11.10 13.78
N LEU A 10 -21.52 9.84 13.71
CA LEU A 10 -22.40 8.69 13.49
C LEU A 10 -23.48 8.51 14.57
N THR A 11 -23.25 9.00 15.80
CA THR A 11 -24.21 8.87 16.90
C THR A 11 -25.37 9.85 16.78
N TYR A 12 -25.15 11.05 16.23
CA TYR A 12 -26.16 12.12 16.21
C TYR A 12 -26.60 12.55 14.79
N ASP A 13 -25.79 12.34 13.74
CA ASP A 13 -26.15 12.74 12.38
C ASP A 13 -26.73 11.60 11.54
N ALA A 14 -28.03 11.68 11.25
CA ALA A 14 -28.72 10.74 10.40
C ALA A 14 -28.25 10.78 8.94
N ALA A 15 -27.79 11.92 8.43
CA ALA A 15 -27.33 12.06 7.06
C ALA A 15 -26.02 11.29 6.82
N THR A 16 -25.05 11.43 7.74
CA THR A 16 -23.80 10.66 7.75
C THR A 16 -24.09 9.17 7.82
N ARG A 17 -24.98 8.71 8.73
CA ARG A 17 -25.37 7.29 8.81
C ARG A 17 -25.94 6.76 7.50
N ARG A 18 -26.89 7.47 6.89
CA ARG A 18 -27.49 7.08 5.60
C ARG A 18 -26.42 6.97 4.51
N THR A 19 -25.53 7.95 4.44
CA THR A 19 -24.47 7.97 3.43
C THR A 19 -23.49 6.81 3.61
N LEU A 20 -23.09 6.51 4.86
CA LEU A 20 -22.26 5.35 5.17
C LEU A 20 -22.95 4.03 4.82
N SER A 21 -24.24 3.89 5.13
CA SER A 21 -25.04 2.72 4.72
C SER A 21 -25.12 2.58 3.20
N SER A 22 -25.32 3.68 2.47
CA SER A 22 -25.33 3.68 1.01
C SER A 22 -23.98 3.26 0.41
N LEU A 23 -22.86 3.74 0.98
CA LEU A 23 -21.50 3.33 0.57
C LEU A 23 -21.27 1.84 0.83
N SER A 24 -21.62 1.36 2.03
CA SER A 24 -21.52 -0.07 2.38
C SER A 24 -22.33 -0.93 1.42
N LEU A 25 -23.57 -0.52 1.10
CA LEU A 25 -24.42 -1.23 0.16
C LEU A 25 -23.85 -1.22 -1.26
N ALA A 26 -23.26 -0.11 -1.71
CA ALA A 26 -22.61 -0.01 -3.02
C ALA A 26 -21.42 -0.97 -3.12
N VAL A 27 -20.56 -1.03 -2.09
CA VAL A 27 -19.47 -2.01 -2.01
C VAL A 27 -20.03 -3.43 -1.96
N ALA A 28 -21.08 -3.68 -1.18
CA ALA A 28 -21.71 -5.00 -1.05
C ALA A 28 -22.31 -5.51 -2.36
N LYS A 29 -22.92 -4.65 -3.19
CA LYS A 29 -23.52 -5.02 -4.48
C LYS A 29 -22.52 -5.11 -5.64
N SER A 30 -21.38 -4.43 -5.54
CA SER A 30 -20.38 -4.37 -6.61
C SER A 30 -19.70 -5.73 -6.86
N LYS A 31 -19.61 -6.17 -8.12
CA LYS A 31 -18.98 -7.46 -8.49
C LYS A 31 -17.55 -7.32 -9.01
N ARG A 32 -17.12 -6.11 -9.40
CA ARG A 32 -15.81 -5.82 -10.00
C ARG A 32 -15.24 -4.55 -9.37
N ILE A 33 -14.56 -4.71 -8.24
CA ILE A 33 -14.01 -3.61 -7.46
C ILE A 33 -12.53 -3.43 -7.81
N VAL A 34 -12.13 -2.20 -8.13
CA VAL A 34 -10.72 -1.82 -8.23
C VAL A 34 -10.36 -1.06 -6.97
N VAL A 35 -9.30 -1.47 -6.29
CA VAL A 35 -8.76 -0.77 -5.13
C VAL A 35 -7.42 -0.16 -5.51
N VAL A 36 -7.21 1.11 -5.16
CA VAL A 36 -5.93 1.81 -5.32
C VAL A 36 -5.43 2.20 -3.95
N THR A 37 -4.23 1.77 -3.58
CA THR A 37 -3.65 1.97 -2.24
C THR A 37 -2.31 2.68 -2.32
N GLY A 38 -1.96 3.34 -1.21
CA GLY A 38 -0.66 3.94 -0.97
C GLY A 38 -0.31 3.83 0.52
N ALA A 39 0.75 4.52 0.94
CA ALA A 39 1.39 4.28 2.24
C ALA A 39 0.45 4.37 3.45
N GLY A 40 -0.63 5.15 3.36
CA GLY A 40 -1.61 5.32 4.44
C GLY A 40 -2.18 4.02 5.00
N ILE A 41 -2.32 2.96 4.19
CA ILE A 41 -2.84 1.67 4.69
C ILE A 41 -1.83 0.88 5.52
N SER A 42 -0.56 1.28 5.48
CA SER A 42 0.59 0.68 6.16
C SER A 42 1.10 1.53 7.33
N CYS A 43 0.63 2.78 7.49
CA CYS A 43 1.00 3.66 8.62
C CYS A 43 0.68 3.01 9.98
N SER A 44 -0.49 2.41 10.11
CA SER A 44 -0.89 1.69 11.34
C SER A 44 -0.08 0.41 11.59
N CYS A 45 0.71 -0.05 10.60
CA CYS A 45 1.56 -1.23 10.71
C CYS A 45 2.97 -0.89 11.23
N GLY A 46 3.25 0.37 11.57
CA GLY A 46 4.57 0.83 11.99
C GLY A 46 5.51 1.18 10.84
N ILE A 47 4.99 1.27 9.61
CA ILE A 47 5.75 1.76 8.45
C ILE A 47 5.37 3.22 8.22
N PRO A 48 6.30 4.18 8.41
CA PRO A 48 5.99 5.58 8.20
C PRO A 48 5.66 5.84 6.72
N ASP A 49 4.71 6.74 6.46
CA ASP A 49 4.58 7.26 5.11
C ASP A 49 5.76 8.18 4.75
N PHE A 50 5.84 8.54 3.48
CA PHE A 50 6.92 9.40 3.00
C PHE A 50 6.68 10.89 3.28
N ARG A 51 5.43 11.36 3.31
CA ARG A 51 5.08 12.77 3.03
C ARG A 51 4.51 13.53 4.22
N SER A 52 4.07 12.86 5.26
CA SER A 52 3.52 13.47 6.47
C SER A 52 4.60 14.27 7.21
N GLY A 53 4.17 15.12 8.17
CA GLY A 53 5.09 16.01 8.89
C GLY A 53 6.16 15.28 9.70
N ASP A 54 5.81 14.09 10.20
CA ASP A 54 6.68 13.10 10.87
C ASP A 54 7.07 11.95 9.93
N GLY A 55 6.69 12.06 8.66
CA GLY A 55 6.98 11.09 7.63
C GLY A 55 8.47 11.05 7.28
N LEU A 56 8.80 10.08 6.45
CA LEU A 56 10.16 9.63 6.20
C LEU A 56 11.05 10.72 5.60
N TYR A 57 10.50 11.61 4.77
CA TYR A 57 11.22 12.75 4.22
C TYR A 57 11.67 13.75 5.29
N ALA A 58 10.86 13.96 6.33
CA ALA A 58 11.21 14.86 7.43
C ALA A 58 12.34 14.27 8.29
N LEU A 59 12.28 12.96 8.54
CA LEU A 59 13.31 12.24 9.31
C LEU A 59 14.68 12.28 8.62
N VAL A 60 14.73 11.99 7.32
CA VAL A 60 16.01 11.99 6.58
C VAL A 60 16.55 13.40 6.45
N LYS A 61 15.71 14.40 6.17
CA LYS A 61 16.15 15.82 6.13
C LYS A 61 16.72 16.28 7.47
N LYS A 62 16.17 15.81 8.59
CA LYS A 62 16.68 16.13 9.94
C LYS A 62 18.04 15.48 10.20
N GLN A 63 18.27 14.26 9.72
CA GLN A 63 19.53 13.53 9.90
C GLN A 63 20.63 13.98 8.91
N TYR A 64 20.25 14.36 7.69
CA TYR A 64 21.17 14.70 6.60
C TYR A 64 20.75 15.99 5.87
N PRO A 65 20.77 17.15 6.56
CA PRO A 65 20.25 18.40 6.02
C PRO A 65 20.99 18.88 4.76
N ASP A 66 22.29 18.59 4.66
CA ASP A 66 23.15 19.07 3.58
C ASP A 66 23.15 18.16 2.34
N VAL A 67 22.67 16.92 2.48
CA VAL A 67 22.66 15.91 1.40
C VAL A 67 21.28 15.82 0.74
N VAL A 68 20.21 15.99 1.51
CA VAL A 68 18.84 15.81 1.03
C VAL A 68 18.10 17.14 1.03
N LEU A 69 18.13 17.82 -0.12
CA LEU A 69 17.44 19.10 -0.31
C LEU A 69 15.91 18.92 -0.28
N LYS A 70 15.42 17.83 -0.88
CA LYS A 70 14.00 17.43 -0.87
C LYS A 70 13.89 15.92 -0.69
N GLY A 71 12.88 15.46 0.06
CA GLY A 71 12.70 14.02 0.31
C GLY A 71 12.54 13.16 -0.95
N ARG A 72 11.99 13.72 -2.03
CA ARG A 72 11.91 13.05 -3.34
C ARG A 72 13.28 12.69 -3.93
N ASP A 73 14.33 13.41 -3.56
CA ASP A 73 15.67 13.24 -4.12
C ASP A 73 16.29 11.90 -3.67
N LEU A 74 15.79 11.32 -2.57
CA LEU A 74 16.14 9.96 -2.11
C LEU A 74 15.64 8.85 -3.03
N PHE A 75 14.72 9.14 -3.93
CA PHE A 75 14.16 8.17 -4.87
C PHE A 75 14.47 8.54 -6.32
N ASP A 76 15.38 9.49 -6.53
CA ASP A 76 15.86 9.85 -7.85
C ASP A 76 17.09 9.03 -8.23
N SER A 77 17.07 8.40 -9.41
CA SER A 77 18.19 7.58 -9.89
C SER A 77 19.56 8.29 -9.90
N SER A 78 19.59 9.63 -9.96
CA SER A 78 20.84 10.40 -9.90
C SER A 78 21.56 10.27 -8.56
N LEU A 79 20.87 9.84 -7.49
CA LEU A 79 21.46 9.61 -6.16
C LEU A 79 22.62 8.61 -6.19
N PHE A 80 22.60 7.66 -7.13
CA PHE A 80 23.61 6.61 -7.28
C PHE A 80 24.90 7.10 -7.96
N ARG A 81 24.93 8.35 -8.43
CA ARG A 81 26.12 8.95 -9.05
C ARG A 81 27.12 9.47 -8.02
N ASN A 82 26.70 9.68 -6.78
CA ASN A 82 27.53 10.18 -5.69
C ASN A 82 27.53 9.18 -4.53
N THR A 83 28.71 8.87 -4.01
CA THR A 83 28.89 7.84 -2.96
C THR A 83 28.25 8.23 -1.63
N THR A 84 28.26 9.52 -1.27
CA THR A 84 27.63 10.04 -0.05
C THR A 84 26.10 9.90 -0.11
N SER A 85 25.47 10.37 -1.19
CA SER A 85 24.01 10.22 -1.35
C SER A 85 23.58 8.75 -1.45
N THR A 86 24.39 7.92 -2.09
CA THR A 86 24.17 6.46 -2.14
C THR A 86 24.22 5.83 -0.75
N SER A 87 25.21 6.21 0.08
CA SER A 87 25.33 5.72 1.45
C SER A 87 24.11 6.10 2.30
N VAL A 88 23.66 7.36 2.21
CA VAL A 88 22.45 7.83 2.91
C VAL A 88 21.22 7.02 2.48
N PHE A 89 21.05 6.79 1.17
CA PHE A 89 19.95 5.97 0.66
C PHE A 89 20.00 4.53 1.19
N TYR A 90 21.17 3.90 1.27
CA TYR A 90 21.28 2.54 1.81
C TYR A 90 20.96 2.46 3.29
N THR A 91 21.47 3.39 4.10
CA THR A 91 21.09 3.48 5.53
C THR A 91 19.57 3.61 5.66
N PHE A 92 18.99 4.48 4.82
CA PHE A 92 17.57 4.74 4.79
C PHE A 92 16.74 3.50 4.39
N ILE A 93 17.03 2.85 3.27
CA ILE A 93 16.32 1.64 2.82
C ILE A 93 16.50 0.49 3.82
N SER A 94 17.65 0.37 4.46
CA SER A 94 17.88 -0.63 5.52
C SER A 94 16.94 -0.42 6.70
N GLN A 95 16.74 0.83 7.15
CA GLN A 95 15.81 1.14 8.24
C GLN A 95 14.35 0.86 7.83
N LEU A 96 13.95 1.29 6.62
CA LEU A 96 12.62 1.01 6.10
C LEU A 96 12.36 -0.50 6.02
N LYS A 97 13.35 -1.28 5.57
CA LYS A 97 13.25 -2.75 5.51
C LYS A 97 13.05 -3.37 6.90
N GLN A 98 13.75 -2.89 7.91
CA GLN A 98 13.55 -3.35 9.29
C GLN A 98 12.13 -3.06 9.80
N SER A 99 11.57 -1.88 9.49
CA SER A 99 10.16 -1.58 9.81
C SER A 99 9.20 -2.53 9.09
N ILE A 100 9.44 -2.82 7.81
CA ILE A 100 8.62 -3.74 7.01
C ILE A 100 8.66 -5.16 7.57
N ASP A 101 9.84 -5.64 7.99
CA ASP A 101 10.00 -7.00 8.53
C ASP A 101 9.22 -7.22 9.82
N ASN A 102 9.11 -6.18 10.65
CA ASN A 102 8.35 -6.22 11.90
C ASN A 102 6.86 -5.89 11.72
N ALA A 103 6.47 -5.28 10.60
CA ALA A 103 5.09 -4.90 10.33
C ALA A 103 4.20 -6.12 10.14
N ILE A 104 2.90 -6.00 10.43
CA ILE A 104 1.87 -7.01 10.16
C ILE A 104 0.77 -6.34 9.30
N PRO A 105 0.19 -7.03 8.30
CA PRO A 105 -0.85 -6.43 7.46
C PRO A 105 -2.00 -5.82 8.26
N SER A 106 -2.42 -4.61 7.89
CA SER A 106 -3.52 -3.88 8.55
C SER A 106 -4.91 -4.47 8.26
N PRO A 107 -5.95 -4.07 9.01
CA PRO A 107 -7.34 -4.41 8.69
C PRO A 107 -7.73 -4.07 7.25
N THR A 108 -7.16 -3.01 6.66
CA THR A 108 -7.41 -2.64 5.27
C THR A 108 -6.86 -3.68 4.29
N HIS A 109 -5.66 -4.23 4.54
CA HIS A 109 -5.12 -5.33 3.73
C HIS A 109 -6.03 -6.56 3.77
N HIS A 110 -6.49 -6.94 4.97
CA HIS A 110 -7.42 -8.05 5.16
C HIS A 110 -8.80 -7.79 4.54
N PHE A 111 -9.27 -6.54 4.54
CA PHE A 111 -10.49 -6.16 3.83
C PHE A 111 -10.35 -6.37 2.32
N ILE A 112 -9.23 -5.94 1.72
CA ILE A 112 -8.95 -6.16 0.29
C ILE A 112 -8.88 -7.67 0.02
N LYS A 113 -8.23 -8.45 0.89
CA LYS A 113 -8.24 -9.92 0.79
C LYS A 113 -9.65 -10.52 0.88
N THR A 114 -10.51 -9.96 1.71
CA THR A 114 -11.91 -10.40 1.81
C THR A 114 -12.66 -10.15 0.50
N LEU A 115 -12.40 -9.03 -0.19
CA LEU A 115 -12.97 -8.77 -1.51
C LEU A 115 -12.47 -9.79 -2.56
N ASP A 116 -11.18 -10.16 -2.50
CA ASP A 116 -10.58 -11.19 -3.34
C ASP A 116 -11.19 -12.58 -3.11
N THR A 117 -11.24 -13.03 -1.85
CA THR A 117 -11.84 -14.32 -1.46
C THR A 117 -13.30 -14.41 -1.89
N LYS A 118 -14.06 -13.30 -1.82
CA LYS A 118 -15.45 -13.22 -2.27
C LYS A 118 -15.61 -13.09 -3.79
N LYS A 119 -14.52 -13.12 -4.56
CA LYS A 119 -14.49 -12.95 -6.03
C LYS A 119 -15.09 -11.62 -6.50
N LYS A 120 -14.92 -10.57 -5.70
CA LYS A 120 -15.40 -9.21 -5.98
C LYS A 120 -14.28 -8.25 -6.35
N LEU A 121 -13.05 -8.54 -5.92
CA LEU A 121 -11.88 -7.76 -6.30
C LEU A 121 -11.51 -8.05 -7.75
N LEU A 122 -11.58 -7.02 -8.60
CA LEU A 122 -11.07 -7.09 -9.96
C LEU A 122 -9.55 -6.90 -9.97
N ARG A 123 -9.06 -5.91 -9.20
CA ARG A 123 -7.62 -5.61 -9.10
C ARG A 123 -7.31 -4.77 -7.88
N SER A 124 -6.16 -5.01 -7.27
CA SER A 124 -5.52 -4.10 -6.32
C SER A 124 -4.31 -3.47 -7.01
N TYR A 125 -4.28 -2.14 -7.11
CA TYR A 125 -3.12 -1.38 -7.55
C TYR A 125 -2.50 -0.70 -6.33
N THR A 126 -1.32 -1.14 -5.93
CA THR A 126 -0.61 -0.55 -4.79
C THR A 126 0.57 0.28 -5.26
N GLN A 127 0.77 1.42 -4.62
CA GLN A 127 2.00 2.20 -4.72
C GLN A 127 3.06 1.75 -3.70
N ASN A 128 2.67 0.86 -2.77
CA ASN A 128 3.54 0.42 -1.69
C ASN A 128 4.60 -0.56 -2.20
N ILE A 129 5.75 -0.53 -1.54
CA ILE A 129 6.90 -1.41 -1.77
C ILE A 129 7.18 -2.31 -0.55
N ASP A 130 6.21 -2.41 0.37
CA ASP A 130 6.34 -3.11 1.64
C ASP A 130 5.96 -4.61 1.57
N GLY A 131 5.24 -5.03 0.52
CA GLY A 131 4.84 -6.42 0.32
C GLY A 131 3.77 -6.92 1.29
N LEU A 132 3.09 -6.03 2.02
CA LEU A 132 2.08 -6.43 3.01
C LEU A 132 0.82 -7.03 2.34
N GLU A 133 0.50 -6.67 1.10
CA GLU A 133 -0.58 -7.30 0.34
C GLU A 133 -0.32 -8.80 0.12
N GLU A 134 0.90 -9.16 -0.31
CA GLU A 134 1.30 -10.56 -0.51
C GLU A 134 1.26 -11.34 0.80
N ARG A 135 1.76 -10.73 1.89
CA ARG A 135 1.70 -11.32 3.24
C ARG A 135 0.28 -11.48 3.76
N ALA A 136 -0.66 -10.64 3.34
CA ALA A 136 -2.10 -10.80 3.60
C ALA A 136 -2.75 -11.88 2.71
N GLY A 137 -1.97 -12.53 1.84
CA GLY A 137 -2.42 -13.58 0.93
C GLY A 137 -3.06 -13.06 -0.36
N LEU A 138 -2.90 -11.79 -0.71
CA LEU A 138 -3.29 -11.30 -2.04
C LEU A 138 -2.24 -11.78 -3.05
N LEU A 139 -2.62 -12.75 -3.88
CA LEU A 139 -1.76 -13.23 -4.94
C LEU A 139 -1.64 -12.14 -6.01
N GLY A 140 -0.44 -11.62 -6.19
CA GLY A 140 -0.11 -10.81 -7.35
C GLY A 140 -0.16 -11.64 -8.63
N CYS A 141 -0.21 -10.99 -9.79
CA CYS A 141 -0.02 -11.67 -11.07
C CYS A 141 1.40 -12.26 -11.25
N SER A 142 2.32 -12.04 -10.30
CA SER A 142 3.70 -12.51 -10.37
C SER A 142 3.90 -13.85 -9.65
N SER A 143 4.05 -14.89 -10.49
CA SER A 143 5.09 -15.94 -10.40
C SER A 143 4.71 -17.37 -9.99
N GLN A 144 3.66 -17.64 -9.23
CA GLN A 144 3.33 -19.05 -8.87
C GLN A 144 2.17 -19.64 -9.68
N ASP A 145 1.10 -18.87 -9.93
CA ASP A 145 -0.05 -19.37 -10.71
C ASP A 145 0.23 -19.50 -12.22
N ALA A 146 1.23 -18.79 -12.74
CA ALA A 146 1.66 -18.93 -14.14
C ALA A 146 2.27 -20.32 -14.44
N LYS A 147 2.82 -21.01 -13.44
CA LYS A 147 3.40 -22.37 -13.62
C LYS A 147 2.34 -23.46 -13.64
N ALA A 148 1.18 -23.25 -13.02
CA ALA A 148 0.11 -24.25 -12.99
C ALA A 148 -0.67 -24.33 -14.32
N CYS A 149 -0.72 -23.26 -15.10
CA CYS A 149 -1.54 -23.17 -16.31
C CYS A 149 -0.93 -23.87 -17.56
N VAL A 150 0.36 -24.25 -17.54
CA VAL A 150 1.08 -24.73 -18.75
C VAL A 150 1.15 -26.27 -18.86
N LYS A 151 0.75 -27.04 -17.83
CA LYS A 151 0.71 -28.52 -17.94
C LYS A 151 -0.59 -28.99 -18.58
N GLY A 152 -0.71 -28.84 -19.90
CA GLY A 152 -1.82 -29.38 -20.65
C GLY A 152 -1.78 -29.10 -22.14
N LYS A 153 -0.92 -29.82 -22.88
CA LYS A 153 -1.13 -30.27 -24.27
C LYS A 153 0.08 -31.10 -24.72
N LEU A 154 0.11 -32.37 -24.33
CA LEU A 154 0.77 -33.40 -25.12
C LEU A 154 0.01 -33.50 -26.45
N LYS A 155 0.64 -33.13 -27.57
CA LYS A 155 0.23 -33.60 -28.89
C LYS A 155 1.17 -34.73 -29.27
N LEU A 156 0.68 -35.95 -29.20
CA LEU A 156 1.22 -37.06 -29.98
C LEU A 156 1.07 -36.71 -31.47
N LYS A 157 2.17 -36.84 -32.21
CA LYS A 157 2.18 -37.32 -33.59
C LYS A 157 3.30 -38.35 -33.69
#